data_AF-A0A6S7AYC7-F1
#
_entry.id   AF-A0A6S7AYC7-F1
#
_cell.length_a   1.000
_cell.length_b   1.000
_cell.length_c   1.000
_cell.angle_alpha   90.00
_cell.angle_beta   90.00
_cell.angle_gamma   90.00
#
_symmetry.space_group_name_H-M   'P 1'
#
loop_
_entity.id
_entity.type
_entity.pdbx_description
1 polymer ?
#
loop_
_entity_poly.entity_id
_entity_poly.type
_entity_poly.pdbx_seq_one_letter_code
_entity_poly.pdbx_strand_id
1 'polypeptide(L)'
;MIRLKRDVITIGSLFLFFLGLVLAAGIFFELLFWPLLAWQLGSTDYELPTIDRLRKWGKFILIISPVCLVIMLLYEKKAFGR
;
A
#
# COMPACT_ATOMS: atom_id res chain seq x y z
N MET A 1 25.61 -12.00 -14.10
CA MET A 1 24.28 -12.65 -13.87
C MET A 1 23.89 -12.78 -12.39
N ILE A 2 24.81 -13.06 -11.46
CA ILE A 2 24.46 -13.24 -10.03
C ILE A 2 24.00 -11.93 -9.34
N ARG A 3 24.57 -10.77 -9.72
CA ARG A 3 24.13 -9.46 -9.21
C ARG A 3 22.70 -9.12 -9.65
N LEU A 4 22.42 -9.20 -10.95
CA LEU A 4 21.08 -8.91 -11.51
C LEU A 4 19.96 -9.76 -10.88
N LYS A 5 20.20 -11.05 -10.62
CA LYS A 5 19.22 -11.91 -9.93
C LYS A 5 18.96 -11.46 -8.49
N ARG A 6 20.00 -11.01 -7.78
CA ARG A 6 19.88 -10.51 -6.40
C ARG A 6 19.09 -9.21 -6.37
N ASP A 7 19.35 -8.30 -7.31
CA ASP A 7 18.69 -7.00 -7.40
C ASP A 7 17.19 -7.16 -7.69
N VAL A 8 16.81 -8.04 -8.63
CA VAL A 8 15.40 -8.35 -8.91
C VAL A 8 14.70 -8.96 -7.69
N ILE A 9 15.37 -9.83 -6.93
CA ILE A 9 14.82 -10.41 -5.70
C ILE A 9 14.62 -9.33 -4.64
N THR A 10 15.56 -8.39 -4.50
CA THR A 10 15.47 -7.26 -3.56
C THR A 10 14.35 -6.29 -3.94
N ILE A 11 14.18 -6.00 -5.24
CA ILE A 11 13.06 -5.17 -5.72
C ILE A 11 11.73 -5.86 -5.45
N GLY A 12 11.62 -7.15 -5.79
CA GLY A 12 10.43 -7.94 -5.55
C GLY A 12 10.06 -7.99 -4.06
N SER A 13 11.04 -8.18 -3.17
CA SER A 13 10.79 -8.24 -1.74
C SER A 13 10.39 -6.89 -1.14
N LEU A 14 11.03 -5.80 -1.57
CA LEU A 14 10.64 -4.44 -1.15
C LEU A 14 9.25 -4.06 -1.68
N PHE A 15 8.90 -4.46 -2.90
CA PHE A 15 7.57 -4.21 -3.47
C PHE A 15 6.49 -4.97 -2.69
N LEU A 16 6.72 -6.25 -2.38
CA LEU A 16 5.82 -7.05 -1.55
C LEU A 16 5.69 -6.47 -0.14
N PHE A 17 6.79 -5.99 0.44
CA PHE A 17 6.78 -5.34 1.75
C PHE A 17 5.93 -4.05 1.73
N PHE A 18 6.08 -3.22 0.70
CA PHE A 18 5.27 -2.01 0.53
C PHE A 18 3.79 -2.34 0.31
N LEU A 19 3.49 -3.35 -0.50
CA LEU A 19 2.12 -3.83 -0.71
C LEU A 19 1.49 -4.29 0.61
N GLY A 20 2.23 -5.06 1.40
CA GLY A 20 1.82 -5.50 2.73
C GLY A 20 1.55 -4.33 3.69
N LEU A 21 2.41 -3.31 3.69
CA LEU A 21 2.20 -2.09 4.48
C LEU A 21 0.92 -1.34 4.09
N VAL A 22 0.66 -1.18 2.79
CA VAL A 22 -0.55 -0.50 2.31
C VAL A 22 -1.81 -1.29 2.67
N LEU A 23 -1.78 -2.62 2.55
CA LEU A 23 -2.89 -3.48 2.99
C LEU A 23 -3.12 -3.39 4.50
N ALA A 24 -2.05 -3.48 5.31
CA ALA A 24 -2.13 -3.37 6.76
C ALA A 24 -2.66 -2.00 7.20
N ALA A 25 -2.21 -0.92 6.56
CA ALA A 25 -2.73 0.42 6.77
C ALA A 25 -4.21 0.51 6.40
N GLY A 26 -4.61 -0.03 5.24
CA GLY A 26 -6.01 -0.05 4.82
C GLY A 26 -6.92 -0.78 5.82
N ILE A 27 -6.49 -1.95 6.30
CA ILE A 27 -7.19 -2.73 7.33
C ILE A 27 -7.28 -1.94 8.64
N PHE A 28 -6.18 -1.33 9.09
CA PHE A 28 -6.17 -0.50 10.29
C PHE A 28 -7.12 0.70 10.17
N PHE A 29 -7.14 1.37 9.02
CA PHE A 29 -8.04 2.50 8.82
C PHE A 29 -9.51 2.07 8.83
N GLU A 30 -9.86 0.99 8.12
CA GLU A 30 -11.24 0.49 8.04
C GLU A 30 -11.77 -0.13 9.33
N LEU A 31 -10.96 -0.92 10.03
CA LEU A 31 -11.41 -1.67 11.20
C LEU A 31 -11.18 -0.96 12.54
N LEU A 32 -10.24 -0.03 12.60
CA LEU A 32 -9.88 0.66 13.83
C LEU A 32 -10.12 2.15 13.72
N PHE A 33 -9.47 2.85 12.79
CA PHE A 33 -9.51 4.31 12.76
C PHE A 33 -10.91 4.87 12.56
N TRP A 34 -11.62 4.44 11.51
CA TRP A 34 -12.93 5.00 11.19
C TRP A 34 -14.01 4.63 12.23
N PRO A 35 -14.10 3.38 12.72
CA PRO A 35 -14.99 3.05 13.83
C PRO A 35 -14.71 3.86 15.10
N LEU A 36 -13.44 4.06 15.47
CA LEU A 36 -13.07 4.85 16.64
C LEU A 36 -13.45 6.32 16.47
N LEU A 37 -13.24 6.87 15.27
CA LEU A 37 -13.61 8.24 14.94
C LEU A 37 -15.12 8.45 15.01
N ALA A 38 -15.90 7.50 14.49
CA ALA A 38 -17.35 7.54 14.53
C ALA A 38 -17.90 7.41 15.96
N TRP A 39 -17.25 6.58 16.78
CA TRP A 39 -17.53 6.51 18.22
C TRP A 39 -17.30 7.86 18.90
N GLN A 40 -16.18 8.54 18.61
CA GLN A 40 -15.88 9.87 19.17
C GLN A 40 -16.87 10.95 18.71
N LEU A 41 -17.37 10.85 17.48
CA LEU A 41 -18.35 11.80 16.91
C LEU A 41 -19.79 11.54 17.38
N GLY A 42 -20.04 10.47 18.16
CA GLY A 42 -21.37 10.14 18.68
C GLY A 42 -22.35 9.64 17.62
N SER A 43 -21.86 9.26 16.44
CA SER A 43 -22.70 8.71 15.37
C SER A 43 -22.99 7.24 15.64
N THR A 44 -24.25 6.90 15.92
CA THR A 44 -24.73 5.51 16.12
C THR A 44 -24.81 4.70 14.83
N ASP A 45 -24.82 5.36 13.67
CA ASP A 45 -25.01 4.72 12.36
C ASP A 45 -23.68 4.38 11.66
N TYR A 46 -22.65 3.99 12.40
CA TYR A 46 -21.41 3.57 11.77
C TYR A 46 -21.57 2.16 11.18
N GLU A 47 -21.99 2.11 9.92
CA GLU A 47 -22.06 0.87 9.15
C GLU A 47 -20.66 0.29 8.93
N LEU A 48 -20.54 -1.02 9.15
CA LEU A 48 -19.36 -1.83 8.82
C LEU A 48 -18.84 -1.51 7.40
N PRO A 49 -17.53 -1.68 7.15
CA PRO A 49 -16.90 -1.25 5.90
C PRO A 49 -17.66 -1.76 4.68
N THR A 50 -18.35 -0.84 3.99
CA THR A 50 -19.15 -1.14 2.81
C THR A 50 -18.24 -1.56 1.66
N ILE A 51 -18.72 -2.48 0.81
CA ILE A 51 -17.97 -3.00 -0.36
C ILE A 51 -17.42 -1.85 -1.24
N ASP A 52 -18.10 -0.71 -1.29
CA ASP A 52 -17.65 0.49 -2.00
C ASP A 52 -16.35 1.12 -1.44
N ARG A 53 -16.13 1.07 -0.13
CA ARG A 53 -14.88 1.54 0.48
C ARG A 53 -13.72 0.61 0.16
N LEU A 54 -13.95 -0.70 0.23
CA LEU A 54 -12.97 -1.69 -0.24
C LEU A 54 -12.61 -1.48 -1.72
N ARG A 55 -13.60 -1.15 -2.55
CA ARG A 55 -13.39 -0.83 -3.97
C ARG A 55 -12.57 0.45 -4.17
N LYS A 56 -12.75 1.47 -3.32
CA LYS A 56 -11.93 2.69 -3.32
C LYS A 56 -10.48 2.39 -2.93
N TRP A 57 -10.26 1.55 -1.91
CA TRP A 57 -8.91 1.08 -1.55
C TRP A 57 -8.25 0.30 -2.68
N GLY A 58 -8.99 -0.60 -3.34
CA GLY A 58 -8.49 -1.32 -4.51
C GLY A 58 -8.05 -0.37 -5.64
N LYS A 59 -8.85 0.66 -5.95
CA LYS A 59 -8.48 1.69 -6.92
C LYS A 59 -7.24 2.48 -6.48
N PHE A 60 -7.15 2.81 -5.18
CA PHE A 60 -6.01 3.55 -4.63
C PHE A 60 -4.71 2.76 -4.72
N ILE A 61 -4.74 1.47 -4.38
CA ILE A 61 -3.61 0.54 -4.54
C ILE A 61 -3.21 0.44 -6.01
N LEU A 62 -4.18 0.37 -6.93
CA LEU A 62 -3.94 0.24 -8.37
C LEU A 62 -3.30 1.51 -8.97
N ILE A 63 -3.58 2.69 -8.39
CA ILE A 63 -2.96 3.96 -8.77
C ILE A 63 -1.57 4.13 -8.15
N ILE A 64 -1.39 3.72 -6.88
CA ILE A 64 -0.11 3.87 -6.18
C ILE A 64 0.93 2.85 -6.64
N SER A 65 0.51 1.64 -6.98
CA SER A 65 1.39 0.56 -7.46
C SER A 65 2.32 0.99 -8.61
N PRO A 66 1.84 1.58 -9.72
CA PRO A 66 2.71 2.04 -10.79
C PRO A 66 3.62 3.20 -10.37
N VAL A 67 3.18 4.08 -9.48
CA VAL A 67 4.00 5.19 -8.96
C VAL A 67 5.16 4.64 -8.12
N CYS A 68 4.89 3.70 -7.22
CA CYS A 68 5.92 3.01 -6.46
C CYS A 68 6.91 2.28 -7.37
N LEU A 69 6.41 1.59 -8.40
CA LEU A 69 7.25 0.87 -9.37
C LEU A 69 8.16 1.83 -10.16
N VAL A 70 7.65 2.99 -10.57
CA VAL A 70 8.45 4.03 -11.25
C VAL A 70 9.52 4.61 -10.31
N ILE A 71 9.17 4.93 -9.06
CA ILE A 71 10.13 5.44 -8.07
C ILE A 71 11.24 4.41 -7.82
N MET A 72 10.88 3.13 -7.73
CA MET A 72 11.82 2.03 -7.55
C MET A 72 12.81 1.92 -8.71
N LEU A 73 12.30 1.97 -9.95
CA LEU A 73 13.13 1.95 -11.16
C LEU A 73 14.07 3.16 -11.25
N LEU A 74 13.62 4.34 -10.81
CA LEU A 74 14.45 5.55 -10.75
C LEU A 74 15.55 5.42 -9.67
N TYR A 75 15.22 4.85 -8.51
CA TYR A 75 16.20 4.57 -7.46
C TYR A 75 17.25 3.57 -7.92
N GLU A 76 16.83 2.52 -8.63
CA GLU A 76 17.76 1.54 -9.19
C GLU A 76 18.71 2.17 -10.21
N LYS A 77 18.19 2.99 -11.15
CA LYS A 77 19.02 3.73 -12.12
C LYS A 77 20.06 4.62 -11.43
N LYS A 78 19.70 5.22 -10.30
CA LYS A 78 20.60 6.10 -9.53
C LYS A 78 21.61 5.30 -8.70
N ALA A 79 21.23 4.12 -8.21
CA ALA A 79 22.10 3.21 -7.47
C ALA A 79 23.10 2.46 -8.38
N PHE A 80 22.69 2.14 -9.62
CA PHE A 80 23.49 1.47 -10.64
C PHE A 80 24.33 2.44 -11.51
N GLY A 81 24.09 3.75 -11.37
CA GLY A 81 24.83 4.83 -12.05
C GLY A 81 26.15 5.23 -11.37
N ARG A 82 26.81 4.30 -10.67
CA ARG A 82 28.23 4.38 -10.30
C ARG A 82 28.97 3.21 -10.91
#